data_AF-A0A091GCI8-F1
#
_entry.id   AF-A0A091GCI8-F1
#
_cell.length_a   1.000
_cell.length_b   1.000
_cell.length_c   1.000
_cell.angle_alpha   90.00
_cell.angle_beta   90.00
_cell.angle_gamma   90.00
#
_symmetry.space_group_name_H-M   'P 1'
#
loop_
_entity.id
_entity.type
_entity.pdbx_description
1 polymer ?
#
loop_
_entity_poly.entity_id
_entity_poly.type
_entity_poly.pdbx_seq_one_letter_code
_entity_poly.pdbx_strand_id
1 'polypeptide(L)' 'RGRFKLNIRRKFFSMRVVWQWHRLPREAVDAPSLEVFRARLGRALGSLI' A
#
# COMPACT_ATOMS: atom_id res chain seq x y z
N ARG A 1 27.46 7.85 2.22
CA ARG A 1 27.30 6.54 2.91
C ARG A 1 25.98 6.56 3.68
N GLY A 2 24.85 6.22 3.04
CA GLY A 2 23.50 6.39 3.64
C GLY A 2 22.36 5.64 2.92
N ARG A 3 22.59 5.16 1.70
CA ARG A 3 21.62 4.42 0.89
C ARG A 3 21.31 3.00 1.42
N PHE A 4 22.19 2.44 2.23
CA PHE A 4 22.06 1.06 2.74
C PHE A 4 20.92 0.92 3.75
N LYS A 5 20.79 1.89 4.67
CA LYS A 5 19.74 1.87 5.70
C LYS A 5 18.34 2.07 5.12
N LEU A 6 18.23 2.91 4.08
CA LEU A 6 16.96 3.18 3.39
C LEU A 6 16.46 1.94 2.64
N ASN A 7 17.36 1.23 1.95
CA ASN A 7 16.99 0.05 1.18
C ASN A 7 16.52 -1.12 2.07
N ILE A 8 17.14 -1.30 3.25
CA ILE A 8 16.71 -2.30 4.24
C ILE A 8 15.31 -1.96 4.76
N ARG A 9 15.05 -0.71 5.13
CA ARG A 9 13.73 -0.27 5.62
C ARG A 9 12.65 -0.46 4.56
N ARG A 10 12.96 -0.16 3.30
CA ARG A 10 12.04 -0.34 2.17
C ARG A 10 11.70 -1.81 1.93
N LYS A 11 12.69 -2.70 1.93
CA LYS A 11 12.49 -4.15 1.74
C LYS A 11 11.69 -4.78 2.88
N PHE A 12 11.98 -4.37 4.12
CA PHE A 12 11.26 -4.84 5.30
C PHE A 12 9.81 -4.34 5.34
N PHE A 13 9.58 -3.10 4.91
CA PHE A 13 8.24 -2.54 4.80
C PHE A 13 7.42 -3.29 3.75
N SER A 14 7.95 -3.55 2.57
CA SER A 14 7.26 -4.35 1.55
C SER A 14 6.92 -5.77 2.04
N MET A 15 7.85 -6.46 2.72
CA MET A 15 7.57 -7.79 3.26
C MET A 15 6.50 -7.78 4.36
N ARG A 16 6.55 -6.81 5.29
CA ARG A 16 5.53 -6.66 6.34
C ARG A 16 4.18 -6.33 5.75
N VAL A 17 4.14 -5.44 4.78
CA VAL A 17 2.92 -5.06 4.07
C VAL A 17 2.34 -6.28 3.36
N VAL A 18 3.12 -6.99 2.54
CA VAL A 18 2.66 -8.20 1.82
C VAL A 18 2.15 -9.28 2.79
N TRP A 19 2.90 -9.57 3.85
CA TRP A 19 2.47 -10.55 4.85
C TRP A 19 1.20 -10.10 5.60
N GLN A 20 1.06 -8.80 5.86
CA GLN A 20 -0.15 -8.24 6.44
C GLN A 20 -1.33 -8.29 5.46
N TRP A 21 -1.12 -8.10 4.16
CA TRP A 21 -2.15 -8.28 3.12
C TRP A 21 -2.61 -9.73 2.99
N HIS A 22 -1.71 -10.70 3.12
CA HIS A 22 -2.08 -12.12 3.14
C HIS A 22 -2.82 -12.54 4.43
N ARG A 23 -2.67 -11.77 5.52
CA ARG A 23 -3.38 -11.97 6.79
C ARG A 23 -4.61 -11.09 6.97
N LEU A 24 -4.77 -10.04 6.17
CA LEU A 24 -5.96 -9.21 6.19
C LEU A 24 -7.10 -10.01 5.54
N PRO A 25 -8.26 -10.14 6.22
CA PRO A 25 -9.38 -10.86 5.65
C PRO A 25 -9.77 -10.16 4.35
N ARG A 26 -10.07 -10.96 3.32
CA ARG A 26 -10.61 -10.49 2.03
C ARG A 26 -11.75 -9.50 2.23
N GLU A 27 -12.55 -9.65 3.30
CA GLU A 27 -13.58 -8.70 3.73
C GLU A 27 -13.09 -7.28 4.06
N ALA A 28 -11.89 -7.11 4.64
CA ALA A 28 -11.30 -5.78 4.87
C ALA A 28 -10.77 -5.15 3.56
N VAL A 29 -10.51 -6.00 2.56
CA VAL A 29 -10.15 -5.60 1.20
C VAL A 29 -11.39 -5.37 0.35
N ASP A 30 -12.52 -6.02 0.60
CA ASP A 30 -13.79 -5.84 -0.13
C ASP A 30 -14.79 -4.91 0.59
N ALA A 31 -14.42 -4.36 1.75
CA ALA A 31 -15.22 -3.39 2.47
C ALA A 31 -15.32 -2.05 1.69
N PRO A 32 -16.34 -1.22 1.97
CA PRO A 32 -16.52 0.12 1.39
C PRO A 32 -15.25 1.00 1.36
N SER A 33 -14.28 0.72 2.23
CA SER A 33 -12.97 1.36 2.24
C SER A 33 -12.16 1.14 0.95
N LEU A 34 -12.26 0.01 0.24
CA LEU A 34 -11.49 -0.21 -0.99
C LEU A 34 -12.06 0.54 -2.18
N GLU A 35 -13.39 0.59 -2.35
CA GLU A 35 -14.01 1.44 -3.37
C GLU A 35 -13.68 2.92 -3.14
N VAL A 36 -13.80 3.38 -1.88
CA VAL A 36 -13.42 4.75 -1.50
C VAL A 36 -11.93 5.00 -1.72
N PHE A 37 -11.07 4.01 -1.44
CA PHE A 37 -9.63 4.10 -1.68
C PHE A 37 -9.30 4.17 -3.18
N ARG A 38 -9.95 3.36 -4.02
CA ARG A 38 -9.80 3.38 -5.48
C ARG A 38 -10.31 4.69 -6.09
N ALA A 39 -11.44 5.21 -5.64
CA ALA A 39 -11.96 6.51 -6.09
C ALA A 39 -11.00 7.66 -5.74
N ARG A 40 -10.44 7.66 -4.52
CA ARG A 40 -9.43 8.64 -4.11
C ARG A 40 -8.12 8.49 -4.89
N LEU A 41 -7.69 7.26 -5.15
CA LEU A 41 -6.49 6.99 -5.94
C LEU A 41 -6.65 7.42 -7.40
N GLY A 42 -7.78 7.14 -8.03
CA GLY A 42 -8.09 7.59 -9.39
C GLY A 42 -8.09 9.12 -9.50
N ARG A 43 -8.65 9.82 -8.49
CA ARG A 43 -8.62 11.28 -8.43
C ARG A 43 -7.20 11.83 -8.24
N ALA A 44 -6.39 11.20 -7.39
CA ALA A 44 -5.01 11.62 -7.16
C ALA A 44 -4.11 11.38 -8.38
N LEU A 45 -4.30 10.26 -9.08
CA LEU A 45 -3.55 9.94 -10.31
C LEU A 45 -4.00 10.81 -11.49
N GLY A 46 -5.29 11.15 -11.58
CA GLY A 46 -5.79 12.10 -12.58
C GLY A 46 -5.32 13.55 -12.35
N SER A 47 -4.88 13.88 -11.13
CA SER A 47 -4.27 15.17 -10.80
C SER A 47 -2.76 15.22 -11.10
N LEU A 48 -2.16 14.11 -11.56
CA LEU A 48 -0.75 14.02 -11.94
C LEU A 48 -0.55 14.23 -13.47
N ILE A 49 -1.56 14.75 -14.16
CA ILE A 49 -1.50 15.20 -15.56
C ILE A 49 -1.36 16.72 -15.57
#